data_AF-F0V2K9-F1
#
_entry.id   AF-F0V2K9-F1
#
_cell.length_a   1.000
_cell.length_b   1.000
_cell.length_c   1.000
_cell.angle_alpha   90.00
_cell.angle_beta   90.00
_cell.angle_gamma   90.00
#
_symmetry.space_group_name_H-M   'P 1'
#
loop_
_entity.id
_entity.type
_entity.pdbx_description
1 polymer ?
#
loop_
_entity_poly.entity_id
_entity_poly.type
_entity_poly.pdbx_seq_one_letter_code
_entity_poly.pdbx_strand_id
1 'polypeptide(L)' 'MSIKSKLQEKLITFSCNSCGTSYKLLSGDTSASVVPLDICAACHPFYLGKLASESNLGPAEKLKDKFASGRLNSK' A
#
# COMPACT_ATOMS: atom_id res chain seq x y z
N MET A 1 -29.83 -3.39 28.55
CA MET A 1 -30.70 -2.45 27.79
C MET A 1 -29.79 -1.54 26.98
N SER A 2 -29.98 -1.52 25.65
CA SER A 2 -29.16 -0.88 24.60
C SER A 2 -28.40 0.40 24.95
N ILE A 3 -27.07 0.35 24.84
CA ILE A 3 -26.22 1.53 24.62
C ILE A 3 -25.99 1.63 23.10
N LYS A 4 -27.02 2.02 22.34
CA LYS A 4 -26.81 2.36 20.92
C LYS A 4 -26.31 3.79 20.88
N SER A 5 -25.01 3.93 21.07
CA SER A 5 -24.28 5.17 20.80
C SER A 5 -24.58 5.59 19.36
N LYS A 6 -24.96 6.85 19.22
CA LYS A 6 -25.48 7.52 18.01
C LYS A 6 -24.49 7.38 16.85
N LEU A 7 -24.62 6.33 16.03
CA LEU A 7 -23.86 6.20 14.79
C LEU A 7 -24.46 7.17 13.77
N GLN A 8 -23.92 8.38 13.71
CA GLN A 8 -24.33 9.33 12.68
C GLN A 8 -23.53 9.03 11.41
N GLU A 9 -24.18 8.35 10.47
CA GLU A 9 -23.59 8.00 9.18
C GLU A 9 -23.48 9.28 8.33
N LYS A 10 -22.27 9.82 8.22
CA LYS A 10 -22.00 11.01 7.39
C LYS A 10 -21.19 10.61 6.16
N LEU A 11 -21.47 11.25 5.03
CA LEU A 11 -20.68 11.10 3.81
C LEU A 11 -19.36 11.86 3.96
N ILE A 12 -18.24 11.15 3.90
CA ILE A 12 -16.89 11.70 4.07
C ILE A 12 -16.06 11.40 2.84
N THR A 13 -15.21 12.36 2.45
CA THR A 13 -14.30 12.18 1.31
C THR A 13 -12.94 11.70 1.81
N PHE A 14 -12.56 10.50 1.40
CA PHE A 14 -11.24 9.94 1.64
C PHE A 14 -10.36 10.22 0.42
N SER A 15 -9.24 10.93 0.60
CA SER A 15 -8.33 11.30 -0.49
C SER A 15 -7.01 10.57 -0.33
N CYS A 16 -6.61 9.77 -1.31
CA CYS A 16 -5.34 9.07 -1.26
C CYS A 16 -4.19 9.95 -1.78
N ASN A 17 -3.12 10.05 -0.98
CA ASN A 17 -1.94 10.85 -1.30
C ASN A 17 -1.06 10.20 -2.37
N SER A 18 -0.99 8.87 -2.42
CA SER A 18 -0.14 8.14 -3.37
C SER A 18 -0.74 8.06 -4.78
N CYS A 19 -2.07 8.00 -4.88
CA CYS A 19 -2.77 7.67 -6.13
C CYS A 19 -3.72 8.76 -6.63
N GLY A 20 -3.96 9.80 -5.83
CA GLY A 20 -4.87 10.90 -6.15
C GLY A 20 -6.35 10.50 -6.22
N THR A 21 -6.70 9.25 -5.91
CA THR A 21 -8.09 8.80 -5.94
C THR A 21 -8.85 9.34 -4.74
N SER A 22 -10.11 9.70 -4.95
CA SER A 22 -11.02 10.15 -3.90
C SER A 22 -12.22 9.21 -3.78
N TYR A 23 -12.53 8.78 -2.57
CA TYR A 23 -13.64 7.89 -2.26
C TYR A 23 -14.63 8.60 -1.35
N LYS A 24 -15.91 8.56 -1.68
CA LYS A 24 -16.98 9.08 -0.82
C LYS A 24 -17.60 7.89 -0.10
N LEU A 25 -17.33 7.77 1.20
CA LEU A 25 -17.81 6.65 2.01
C LEU A 25 -18.60 7.16 3.20
N LEU A 26 -19.56 6.34 3.66
CA LEU A 26 -20.27 6.58 4.90
C LEU A 26 -19.36 6.20 6.06
N SER A 27 -19.14 7.12 6.98
CA SER A 27 -18.32 6.89 8.16
C SER A 27 -18.96 7.54 9.38
N GLY A 28 -18.72 6.94 10.55
CA GLY A 28 -19.22 7.44 11.85
C GLY A 28 -18.34 8.54 12.45
N ASP A 29 -17.15 8.77 11.88
CA ASP A 29 -16.21 9.78 12.37
C ASP A 29 -16.64 11.17 11.90
N THR A 30 -17.12 11.99 12.84
CA THR A 30 -17.60 13.35 12.54
C THR A 30 -16.47 14.39 12.50
N SER A 31 -15.26 14.01 12.87
CA SER A 31 -14.15 14.91 13.16
C SER A 31 -13.61 15.68 11.95
N ALA A 32 -13.69 15.10 10.74
CA ALA A 32 -13.15 15.73 9.53
C ALA A 32 -14.02 15.42 8.31
N SER A 33 -14.22 16.42 7.43
CA SER A 33 -14.95 16.24 6.16
C SER A 33 -14.10 15.59 5.06
N VAL A 34 -12.78 15.71 5.18
CA VAL A 34 -11.79 15.13 4.26
C VAL A 34 -10.76 14.38 5.10
N VAL A 35 -10.57 13.09 4.81
CA VAL A 35 -9.60 12.24 5.50
C VAL A 35 -8.51 11.87 4.50
N PRO A 36 -7.24 12.28 4.75
CA PRO A 36 -6.12 11.85 3.92
C PRO A 36 -5.80 10.37 4.20
N LEU A 37 -5.61 9.60 3.14
CA LEU A 37 -5.16 8.20 3.17
C LEU A 37 -3.77 8.11 2.53
N ASP A 38 -2.86 7.34 3.11
CA ASP A 38 -1.54 7.11 2.53
C ASP A 38 -1.62 6.16 1.31
N ILE A 39 -2.37 5.08 1.47
CA ILE A 39 -2.50 3.99 0.49
C ILE A 39 -3.97 3.62 0.28
N CYS A 40 -4.38 3.53 -0.99
CA CYS A 40 -5.73 3.19 -1.43
C CYS A 40 -5.79 1.73 -1.91
N ALA A 41 -7.00 1.15 -2.01
CA ALA A 41 -7.19 -0.17 -2.62
C ALA A 41 -6.68 -0.23 -4.07
N ALA A 42 -6.68 0.90 -4.77
CA ALA A 42 -6.15 0.98 -6.13
C ALA A 42 -4.62 0.93 -6.22
N CYS A 43 -3.89 1.20 -5.12
CA CYS A 43 -2.43 1.31 -5.14
C CYS A 43 -1.70 0.48 -4.11
N HIS A 44 -2.42 -0.19 -3.21
CA HIS A 44 -1.80 -1.13 -2.31
C HIS A 44 -1.19 -2.28 -3.13
N PRO A 45 0.12 -2.57 -2.99
CA PRO A 45 0.84 -3.55 -3.81
C PRO A 45 0.21 -4.95 -3.77
N PHE A 46 -0.48 -5.27 -2.67
CA PHE A 46 -1.28 -6.49 -2.54
C PHE A 46 -2.41 -6.57 -3.57
N TYR A 47 -3.18 -5.48 -3.76
CA TYR A 47 -4.29 -5.46 -4.71
C TYR A 47 -3.83 -5.30 -6.16
N LEU A 48 -2.63 -4.77 -6.37
CA LEU A 48 -1.98 -4.70 -7.69
C LEU A 48 -1.40 -6.04 -8.15
N GLY A 49 -1.42 -7.07 -7.31
CA GLY A 49 -0.87 -8.38 -7.67
C GLY A 49 0.65 -8.38 -7.82
N LYS A 50 1.36 -7.40 -7.23
CA LYS A 50 2.81 -7.51 -6.99
C LYS A 50 3.01 -8.53 -5.87
N LEU A 51 2.79 -9.79 -6.20
CA LEU A 51 3.30 -10.92 -5.43
C LEU A 51 4.80 -10.70 -5.30
N ALA A 52 5.37 -11.08 -4.16
CA ALA A 52 6.81 -10.98 -3.87
C ALA A 52 7.64 -11.97 -4.73
N SER A 53 7.39 -12.04 -6.03
CA SER A 53 8.19 -12.75 -7.04
C SER A 53 9.45 -11.97 -7.42
N GLU A 54 9.59 -10.73 -6.97
CA GLU A 54 10.84 -9.98 -7.09
C GLU A 54 11.70 -10.28 -5.85
N SER A 55 12.72 -11.12 -6.01
CA SER A 55 13.92 -11.25 -5.14
C SER A 55 14.06 -12.40 -4.12
N ASN A 56 13.39 -13.54 -4.29
CA ASN A 56 14.04 -14.80 -3.90
C ASN A 56 14.98 -15.25 -5.03
N LEU A 57 15.92 -14.38 -5.44
CA LEU A 57 17.07 -14.85 -6.20
C LEU A 57 17.68 -15.97 -5.38
N GLY A 58 17.69 -17.16 -5.97
CA GLY A 58 18.23 -18.32 -5.30
C GLY A 58 19.68 -18.02 -4.88
N PRO A 59 20.22 -18.75 -3.90
CA PRO A 59 21.64 -18.66 -3.57
C PRO A 59 22.55 -18.75 -4.82
N ALA A 60 22.12 -19.50 -5.84
CA ALA A 60 22.80 -19.64 -7.13
C ALA A 60 22.86 -18.36 -7.97
N GLU A 61 21.79 -17.55 -8.01
CA GLU A 61 21.79 -16.30 -8.77
C GLU A 61 22.64 -15.23 -8.07
N LYS A 62 22.55 -15.15 -6.73
CA LYS A 62 23.43 -14.28 -5.92
C LYS A 62 24.91 -14.64 -6.08
N LEU A 63 25.20 -15.93 -6.23
CA LEU A 63 26.56 -16.43 -6.49
C LEU A 63 27.04 -16.01 -7.89
N LYS A 64 26.19 -16.17 -8.92
CA LYS A 64 26.50 -15.73 -10.29
C LYS A 64 26.84 -14.24 -10.36
N ASP A 65 26.07 -13.38 -9.68
CA ASP A 65 26.33 -11.93 -9.66
C ASP A 65 27.64 -11.57 -8.97
N LYS A 66 27.98 -12.27 -7.87
CA LYS A 66 29.28 -12.11 -7.20
C LYS A 66 30.46 -12.53 -8.06
N PHE A 67 30.33 -13.63 -8.82
CA PHE A 67 31.39 -14.07 -9.74
C PHE A 67 31.49 -13.16 -10.98
N ALA A 68 30.38 -12.63 -11.46
CA ALA A 68 30.37 -11.65 -12.56
C ALA A 68 31.06 -10.35 -12.15
N SER A 69 30.71 -9.79 -10.98
CA SER A 69 31.33 -8.57 -10.44
C SER A 69 32.82 -8.76 -10.11
N GLY A 70 33.22 -9.91 -9.55
CA GLY A 70 34.62 -10.23 -9.29
C GLY A 70 35.52 -10.30 -10.53
N ARG A 71 34.98 -10.71 -11.69
CA ARG A 71 35.72 -10.74 -12.97
C ARG A 71 35.99 -9.35 -13.56
N LEU A 72 35.12 -8.38 -13.28
CA LEU A 72 35.24 -7.02 -13.82
C LEU A 72 36.28 -6.18 -13.05
N ASN A 73 36.56 -6.53 -11.79
CA ASN A 73 37.48 -5.80 -10.90
C ASN A 73 38.92 -6.37 -10.87
N SER A 74 39.25 -7.29 -11.79
CA SER A 74 40.57 -7.93 -11.88
C SER A 74 41.35 -7.51 -13.15
N LYS A 75 40.97 -6.38 -13.77
CA LYS A 75 41.68 -5.79 -14.91
C LYS A 75 42.12 -4.36 -14.58
#